data_AF-A0A2R5LP35-F1
#
_entry.id   AF-A0A2R5LP35-F1
#
_cell.length_a   1.000
_cell.length_b   1.000
_cell.length_c   1.000
_cell.angle_alpha   90.00
_cell.angle_beta   90.00
_cell.angle_gamma   90.00
#
_symmetry.space_group_name_H-M   'P 1'
#
loop_
_entity.id
_entity.type
_entity.pdbx_description
1 polymer ?
#
loop_
_entity_poly.entity_id
_entity_poly.type
_entity_poly.pdbx_seq_one_letter_code
_entity_poly.pdbx_strand_id
1 'polypeptide(L)'
;MGELRLRNVLSVILVYFSLSSLGTTRGLPTEKVSVRDVCNTTECEERAKFLQGILNTSADPCDDFDQYVCKKWLDTHPIPADQSSYGVFTQLKADLEKELKDVLGNATLSFHPPDSPNITHKILRAYQSCMNENTSEENSTEALRGILRDVGIAKWPVSDTDTDIPEWNETFTKLVLKLGLTPVVTLYVLEDMRNVTNYVLQMDQHIFGIVGRNQFLNQSDEHNGKIINAYKEYIVNVTKLMTNGSTRQKDPSALANEIVDFEVQIANRTRSQAARRNYIARYNKVTVGELQNNHSKFPLMEIVQNIFNNISISVGDEEPVIVWDTEYYKSVFDFLGTVNRSTLQNYFGFHIILNLGPRTNDRFRNLDHKLQNAVTGAAKPKERWVTCINDLQK
;
A
#
# COMPACT_ATOMS: atom_id res chain seq x y z
N MET A 1 -9.35 -42.15 35.83
CA MET A 1 -9.18 -43.32 34.95
C MET A 1 -8.57 -42.81 33.66
N GLY A 2 -7.31 -43.05 33.27
CA GLY A 2 -6.17 -43.72 33.87
C GLY A 2 -4.96 -43.31 33.01
N GLU A 3 -3.86 -42.95 33.67
CA GLU A 3 -2.54 -42.73 33.06
C GLU A 3 -1.96 -44.04 32.52
N LEU A 4 -1.11 -43.99 31.47
CA LEU A 4 0.03 -44.89 31.23
C LEU A 4 0.75 -44.47 29.94
N ARG A 5 2.08 -44.42 29.80
CA ARG A 5 3.25 -44.15 30.65
C ARG A 5 4.45 -44.19 29.68
N LEU A 6 5.41 -43.27 29.82
CA LEU A 6 6.75 -43.41 29.27
C LEU A 6 7.43 -44.69 29.80
N ARG A 7 8.20 -45.40 28.96
CA ARG A 7 9.37 -46.15 29.42
C ARG A 7 10.39 -46.46 28.31
N ASN A 8 11.53 -45.79 28.42
CA ASN A 8 12.92 -46.19 28.17
C ASN A 8 13.18 -47.58 27.59
N VAL A 9 14.03 -47.65 26.54
CA VAL A 9 15.18 -48.58 26.50
C VAL A 9 16.39 -47.86 25.87
N LEU A 10 17.32 -47.44 26.72
CA LEU A 10 18.73 -47.23 26.40
C LEU A 10 19.42 -48.59 26.55
N SER A 11 20.18 -49.04 25.55
CA SER A 11 21.31 -49.94 25.76
C SER A 11 22.34 -49.79 24.64
N VAL A 12 23.50 -49.34 25.07
CA VAL A 12 24.77 -49.10 24.39
C VAL A 12 25.47 -50.45 24.14
N ILE A 13 26.00 -50.69 22.93
CA ILE A 13 27.26 -51.45 22.75
C ILE A 13 28.12 -50.77 21.68
N LEU A 14 29.37 -50.56 22.08
CA LEU A 14 30.47 -49.86 21.46
C LEU A 14 31.25 -50.71 20.43
N VAL A 15 31.81 -49.99 19.44
CA VAL A 15 33.14 -50.20 18.81
C VAL A 15 33.32 -51.40 17.89
N TYR A 16 33.53 -51.12 16.59
CA TYR A 16 34.81 -51.43 15.93
C TYR A 16 35.10 -50.40 14.82
N PHE A 17 36.15 -49.63 15.05
CA PHE A 17 36.83 -48.81 14.06
C PHE A 17 37.73 -49.72 13.22
N SER A 18 37.63 -49.66 11.89
CA SER A 18 38.74 -49.99 11.00
C SER A 18 38.76 -49.01 9.84
N LEU A 19 39.63 -47.99 9.95
CA LEU A 19 40.18 -47.28 8.81
C LEU A 19 41.04 -48.27 8.01
N SER A 20 40.75 -48.46 6.73
CA SER A 20 41.73 -48.37 5.64
C SER A 20 41.14 -48.89 4.32
N SER A 21 40.70 -47.98 3.46
CA SER A 21 41.06 -48.07 2.04
C SER A 21 40.93 -46.68 1.44
N LEU A 22 42.05 -46.12 1.01
CA LEU A 22 42.06 -45.10 -0.03
C LEU A 22 41.34 -45.68 -1.25
N GLY A 23 40.05 -45.38 -1.36
CA GLY A 23 39.30 -45.52 -2.59
C GLY A 23 39.08 -44.12 -3.11
N THR A 24 39.92 -43.68 -4.06
CA THR A 24 39.49 -42.68 -5.03
C THR A 24 38.10 -43.06 -5.52
N THR A 25 37.07 -42.33 -5.10
CA THR A 25 35.76 -42.39 -5.74
C THR A 25 35.92 -41.73 -7.11
N ARG A 26 36.56 -42.45 -8.03
CA ARG A 26 36.23 -42.35 -9.44
C ARG A 26 34.74 -42.67 -9.48
N GLY A 27 33.91 -41.65 -9.67
CA GLY A 27 32.51 -41.85 -10.00
C GLY A 27 32.47 -42.79 -11.20
N LEU A 28 32.12 -44.05 -10.95
CA LEU A 28 31.80 -44.99 -12.00
C LEU A 28 30.42 -44.58 -12.52
N PRO A 29 30.29 -44.15 -13.78
CA PRO A 29 28.98 -44.00 -14.39
C PRO A 29 28.41 -45.40 -14.64
N THR A 30 27.12 -45.44 -14.89
CA THR A 30 26.31 -46.60 -15.33
C THR A 30 25.67 -47.42 -14.22
N GLU A 31 24.82 -46.79 -13.42
CA GLU A 31 23.47 -47.34 -13.32
C GLU A 31 22.78 -47.06 -14.67
N LYS A 32 22.37 -48.11 -15.38
CA LYS A 32 21.53 -47.97 -16.57
C LYS A 32 20.23 -47.32 -16.09
N VAL A 33 20.17 -46.00 -16.19
CA VAL A 33 18.94 -45.23 -16.03
C VAL A 33 17.91 -45.91 -16.93
N SER A 34 16.93 -46.57 -16.30
CA SER A 34 15.69 -47.01 -16.93
C SER A 34 15.31 -45.98 -17.99
N VAL A 35 14.97 -46.41 -19.20
CA VAL A 35 14.46 -45.54 -20.28
C VAL A 35 13.57 -44.50 -19.59
N ARG A 36 14.05 -43.25 -19.51
CA ARG A 36 13.34 -42.22 -18.77
C ARG A 36 11.99 -42.13 -19.45
N ASP A 37 10.90 -42.29 -18.73
CA ASP A 37 9.56 -42.01 -19.25
C ASP A 37 9.52 -40.51 -19.58
N VAL A 38 9.93 -40.17 -20.81
CA VAL A 38 9.97 -38.78 -21.29
C VAL A 38 8.54 -38.40 -21.64
N CYS A 39 8.02 -37.40 -20.93
CA CYS A 39 6.71 -36.83 -21.22
C CYS A 39 6.68 -36.28 -22.65
N ASN A 40 5.67 -36.69 -23.43
CA ASN A 40 5.47 -36.29 -24.83
C ASN A 40 4.12 -35.59 -25.05
N THR A 41 3.48 -35.10 -23.98
CA THR A 41 2.27 -34.27 -24.12
C THR A 41 2.67 -32.89 -24.64
N THR A 42 1.73 -32.21 -25.30
CA THR A 42 1.93 -30.85 -25.82
C THR A 42 2.43 -29.90 -24.75
N GLU A 43 1.88 -29.97 -23.54
CA GLU A 43 2.25 -29.10 -22.42
C GLU A 43 3.71 -29.32 -21.98
N CYS A 44 4.17 -30.57 -21.97
CA CYS A 44 5.56 -30.92 -21.67
C CYS A 44 6.51 -30.39 -22.75
N GLU A 45 6.16 -30.53 -24.03
CA GLU A 45 6.96 -30.02 -25.13
C GLU A 45 7.06 -28.49 -25.12
N GLU A 46 5.94 -27.80 -24.92
CA GLU A 46 5.90 -26.33 -24.83
C GLU A 46 6.72 -25.83 -23.64
N ARG A 47 6.58 -26.47 -22.47
CA ARG A 47 7.35 -26.09 -21.29
C ARG A 47 8.84 -26.36 -21.47
N ALA A 48 9.21 -27.49 -22.07
CA ALA A 48 10.61 -27.80 -22.36
C ALA A 48 11.23 -26.78 -23.34
N LYS A 49 10.50 -26.41 -24.40
CA LYS A 49 10.92 -25.37 -25.35
C LYS A 49 11.12 -24.02 -24.67
N PHE A 50 10.18 -23.60 -23.81
CA PHE A 50 10.33 -22.37 -23.04
C PHE A 50 11.58 -22.40 -22.16
N LEU A 51 11.78 -23.46 -21.37
CA LEU A 51 12.96 -23.60 -20.49
C LEU A 51 14.26 -23.57 -21.29
N GLN A 52 14.36 -24.36 -22.36
CA GLN A 52 15.54 -24.36 -23.23
C GLN A 52 15.82 -22.99 -23.86
N GLY A 53 14.77 -22.22 -24.17
CA GLY A 53 14.89 -20.86 -24.68
C GLY A 53 15.54 -19.87 -23.70
N ILE A 54 15.29 -20.04 -22.39
CA ILE A 54 15.79 -19.11 -21.35
C ILE A 54 17.09 -19.57 -20.68
N LEU A 55 17.45 -20.85 -20.76
CA LEU A 55 18.68 -21.36 -20.15
C LEU A 55 19.94 -20.84 -20.86
N ASN A 56 20.86 -20.26 -20.10
CA ASN A 56 22.19 -19.88 -20.54
C ASN A 56 23.20 -21.01 -20.25
N THR A 57 23.30 -21.96 -21.17
CA THR A 57 24.20 -23.13 -21.03
C THR A 57 25.69 -22.81 -21.05
N SER A 58 26.07 -21.56 -21.28
CA SER A 58 27.47 -21.11 -21.20
C SER A 58 27.90 -20.75 -19.76
N ALA A 59 26.95 -20.56 -18.84
CA ALA A 59 27.23 -20.36 -17.42
C ALA A 59 27.27 -21.71 -16.69
N ASP A 60 28.14 -21.85 -15.68
CA ASP A 60 28.12 -23.02 -14.79
C ASP A 60 27.02 -22.82 -13.72
N PRO A 61 25.99 -23.69 -13.66
CA PRO A 61 24.95 -23.58 -12.64
C PRO A 61 25.46 -23.75 -11.20
N CYS A 62 26.65 -24.35 -10.99
CA CYS A 62 27.28 -24.46 -9.67
C CYS A 62 27.95 -23.17 -9.21
N ASP A 63 28.32 -22.29 -10.14
CA ASP A 63 28.97 -21.01 -9.85
C ASP A 63 27.95 -19.88 -9.76
N ASP A 64 27.05 -19.77 -10.74
CA ASP A 64 26.00 -18.74 -10.77
C ASP A 64 24.71 -19.31 -11.39
N PHE A 65 23.86 -19.84 -10.51
CA PHE A 65 22.58 -20.42 -10.92
C PHE A 65 21.63 -19.38 -11.51
N ASP A 66 21.69 -18.11 -11.10
CA ASP A 66 20.85 -17.04 -11.65
C ASP A 66 21.25 -16.72 -13.09
N GLN A 67 22.55 -16.62 -13.37
CA GLN A 67 23.04 -16.47 -14.75
C GLN A 67 22.64 -17.66 -15.63
N TYR A 68 22.67 -18.88 -15.10
CA TYR A 68 22.27 -20.06 -15.84
C TYR A 68 20.77 -20.07 -16.19
N VAL A 69 19.89 -19.69 -15.25
CA VAL A 69 18.42 -19.84 -15.44
C VAL A 69 17.68 -18.57 -15.86
N CYS A 70 18.20 -17.38 -15.55
CA CYS A 70 17.49 -16.10 -15.73
C CYS A 70 18.09 -15.23 -16.84
N LYS A 71 19.39 -15.34 -17.13
CA LYS A 71 20.12 -14.35 -17.95
C LYS A 71 19.49 -14.09 -19.32
N LYS A 72 19.19 -15.13 -20.11
CA LYS A 72 18.59 -14.91 -21.44
C LYS A 72 17.18 -14.32 -21.35
N TRP A 73 16.43 -14.63 -20.28
CA TRP A 73 15.12 -14.02 -20.06
C TRP A 73 15.28 -12.51 -19.82
N LEU A 74 16.19 -12.11 -18.93
CA LEU A 74 16.50 -10.71 -18.65
C LEU A 74 16.94 -9.94 -19.92
N ASP A 75 17.74 -10.57 -20.78
CA ASP A 75 18.22 -9.95 -22.02
C ASP A 75 17.11 -9.76 -23.08
N THR A 76 16.05 -10.55 -23.02
CA THR A 76 14.94 -10.53 -23.99
C THR A 76 13.69 -9.81 -23.48
N HIS A 77 13.62 -9.49 -22.19
CA HIS A 77 12.46 -8.89 -21.52
C HIS A 77 12.87 -7.59 -20.82
N PRO A 78 13.17 -6.52 -21.58
CA PRO A 78 13.52 -5.22 -20.99
C PRO A 78 12.36 -4.68 -20.16
N ILE A 79 12.68 -3.93 -19.10
CA ILE A 79 11.67 -3.31 -18.24
C ILE A 79 10.81 -2.35 -19.08
N PRO A 80 9.48 -2.55 -19.16
CA PRO A 80 8.59 -1.64 -19.87
C PRO A 80 8.68 -0.21 -19.34
N ALA A 81 8.51 0.77 -20.21
CA ALA A 81 8.72 2.19 -19.88
C ALA A 81 7.76 2.71 -18.78
N ASP A 82 6.65 2.04 -18.53
CA ASP A 82 5.66 2.38 -17.50
C ASP A 82 5.83 1.58 -16.19
N GLN A 83 6.95 0.85 -16.05
CA GLN A 83 7.24 0.00 -14.90
C GLN A 83 8.63 0.28 -14.35
N SER A 84 8.82 -0.01 -13.06
CA SER A 84 10.11 0.08 -12.36
C SER A 84 10.83 -1.27 -12.24
N SER A 85 10.11 -2.37 -12.45
CA SER A 85 10.62 -3.73 -12.39
C SER A 85 9.80 -4.61 -13.32
N TYR A 86 10.42 -5.61 -13.93
CA TYR A 86 9.73 -6.57 -14.79
C TYR A 86 10.19 -8.00 -14.48
N GLY A 87 9.24 -8.91 -14.37
CA GLY A 87 9.44 -10.32 -14.04
C GLY A 87 8.21 -11.15 -14.39
N VAL A 88 8.27 -12.45 -14.13
CA VAL A 88 7.17 -13.38 -14.46
C VAL A 88 5.85 -12.99 -13.79
N PHE A 89 5.87 -12.52 -12.55
CA PHE A 89 4.65 -12.09 -11.85
C PHE A 89 4.05 -10.80 -12.42
N THR A 90 4.88 -9.83 -12.84
CA THR A 90 4.37 -8.60 -13.47
C THR A 90 3.85 -8.87 -14.88
N GLN A 91 4.48 -9.79 -15.61
CA GLN A 91 3.99 -10.28 -16.89
C GLN A 91 2.63 -10.96 -16.72
N LEU A 92 2.49 -11.91 -15.80
CA LEU A 92 1.22 -12.58 -15.52
C LEU A 92 0.13 -11.59 -15.13
N LYS A 93 0.47 -10.58 -14.32
CA LYS A 93 -0.47 -9.51 -13.97
C LYS A 93 -0.90 -8.71 -15.21
N ALA A 94 0.04 -8.33 -16.08
CA ALA A 94 -0.27 -7.58 -17.29
C ALA A 94 -1.16 -8.38 -18.27
N ASP A 95 -0.90 -9.69 -18.39
CA ASP A 95 -1.73 -10.59 -19.20
C ASP A 95 -3.15 -10.68 -18.65
N LEU A 96 -3.30 -10.86 -17.33
CA LEU A 96 -4.61 -10.83 -16.66
C LEU A 96 -5.32 -9.48 -16.83
N GLU A 97 -4.61 -8.36 -16.66
CA GLU A 97 -5.18 -7.03 -16.86
C GLU A 97 -5.68 -6.86 -18.30
N LYS A 98 -4.97 -7.42 -19.29
CA LYS A 98 -5.41 -7.38 -20.70
C LYS A 98 -6.66 -8.22 -20.94
N GLU A 99 -6.74 -9.43 -20.39
CA GLU A 99 -7.97 -10.24 -20.47
C GLU A 99 -9.15 -9.51 -19.81
N LEU A 100 -8.94 -8.90 -18.64
CA LEU A 100 -9.96 -8.10 -17.97
C LEU A 100 -10.37 -6.88 -18.78
N LYS A 101 -9.43 -6.21 -19.46
CA LYS A 101 -9.72 -5.10 -20.37
C LYS A 101 -10.65 -5.55 -21.49
N ASP A 102 -10.40 -6.72 -22.08
CA ASP A 102 -11.22 -7.25 -23.16
C ASP A 102 -12.62 -7.65 -22.67
N VAL A 103 -12.71 -8.29 -21.50
CA VAL A 103 -14.00 -8.66 -20.89
C VAL A 103 -14.82 -7.42 -20.53
N LEU A 104 -14.23 -6.44 -19.83
CA LEU A 104 -14.93 -5.24 -19.37
C LEU A 104 -15.22 -4.25 -20.50
N GLY A 105 -14.33 -4.17 -21.49
CA GLY A 105 -14.46 -3.27 -22.64
C GLY A 105 -15.50 -3.74 -23.67
N ASN A 106 -15.66 -5.05 -23.84
CA ASN A 106 -16.65 -5.61 -24.78
C ASN A 106 -18.03 -5.83 -24.16
N ALA A 107 -18.14 -5.74 -22.83
CA ALA A 107 -19.41 -5.90 -22.15
C ALA A 107 -20.31 -4.65 -22.32
N THR A 108 -21.56 -4.89 -22.71
CA THR A 108 -22.57 -3.85 -22.87
C THR A 108 -23.45 -3.74 -21.63
N LEU A 109 -23.61 -2.50 -21.13
CA LEU A 109 -24.63 -2.22 -20.13
C LEU A 109 -26.01 -2.23 -20.80
N SER A 110 -27.00 -2.80 -20.12
CA SER A 110 -28.40 -2.69 -20.55
C SER A 110 -28.80 -1.21 -20.65
N PHE A 111 -29.48 -0.84 -21.73
CA PHE A 111 -30.05 0.50 -21.93
C PHE A 111 -31.10 0.85 -20.85
N HIS A 112 -31.76 -0.18 -20.31
CA HIS A 112 -32.61 -0.07 -19.13
C HIS A 112 -31.87 -0.70 -17.94
N PRO A 113 -31.12 0.09 -17.15
CA PRO A 113 -30.46 -0.42 -15.98
C PRO A 113 -31.51 -0.96 -14.99
N PRO A 114 -31.25 -2.10 -14.33
CA PRO A 114 -32.17 -2.60 -13.32
C PRO A 114 -32.27 -1.62 -12.15
N ASP A 115 -33.44 -1.54 -11.50
CA ASP A 115 -33.64 -0.75 -10.28
C ASP A 115 -32.65 -1.16 -9.17
N SER A 116 -32.29 -2.45 -9.13
CA SER A 116 -31.22 -2.99 -8.30
C SER A 116 -30.15 -3.65 -9.17
N PRO A 117 -29.08 -2.92 -9.53
CA PRO A 117 -28.02 -3.47 -10.37
C PRO A 117 -27.25 -4.56 -9.64
N ASN A 118 -27.07 -5.71 -10.29
CA ASN A 118 -26.20 -6.78 -9.80
C ASN A 118 -24.72 -6.35 -9.80
N ILE A 119 -23.85 -7.19 -9.23
CA ILE A 119 -22.42 -6.90 -9.11
C ILE A 119 -21.76 -6.63 -10.47
N THR A 120 -22.10 -7.40 -11.50
CA THR A 120 -21.57 -7.23 -12.85
C THR A 120 -21.91 -5.86 -13.41
N HIS A 121 -23.17 -5.41 -13.29
CA HIS A 121 -23.60 -4.09 -13.75
C HIS A 121 -22.88 -2.97 -13.01
N LYS A 122 -22.65 -3.12 -11.69
CA LYS A 122 -21.90 -2.14 -10.89
C LYS A 122 -20.44 -2.03 -11.33
N ILE A 123 -19.75 -3.16 -11.54
CA ILE A 123 -18.36 -3.21 -12.00
C ILE A 123 -18.24 -2.57 -13.39
N LEU A 124 -19.12 -2.94 -14.32
CA LEU A 124 -19.13 -2.37 -15.67
C LEU A 124 -19.39 -0.86 -15.67
N ARG A 125 -20.33 -0.39 -14.86
CA ARG A 125 -20.58 1.05 -14.69
C ARG A 125 -19.37 1.78 -14.13
N ALA A 126 -18.71 1.21 -13.12
CA ALA A 126 -17.51 1.80 -12.53
C ALA A 126 -16.34 1.85 -13.54
N TYR A 127 -16.11 0.76 -14.29
CA TYR A 127 -15.10 0.72 -15.35
C TYR A 127 -15.38 1.78 -16.43
N GLN A 128 -16.60 1.83 -16.95
CA GLN A 128 -16.98 2.82 -17.95
C GLN A 128 -16.88 4.26 -17.43
N SER A 129 -17.23 4.50 -16.16
CA SER A 129 -17.07 5.81 -15.53
C SER A 129 -15.60 6.23 -15.46
N CYS A 130 -14.69 5.30 -15.16
CA CYS A 130 -13.26 5.58 -15.10
C CYS A 130 -12.66 5.81 -16.49
N MET A 131 -13.15 5.10 -17.51
CA MET A 131 -12.71 5.23 -18.90
C MET A 131 -13.29 6.47 -19.61
N ASN A 132 -14.34 7.10 -19.07
CA ASN A 132 -15.04 8.19 -19.72
C ASN A 132 -14.31 9.54 -19.52
N GLU A 133 -13.78 10.09 -20.61
CA GLU A 133 -13.04 11.36 -20.62
C GLU A 133 -13.88 12.57 -21.03
N ASN A 134 -15.20 12.41 -21.19
CA ASN A 134 -16.07 13.47 -21.69
C ASN A 134 -16.40 14.56 -20.65
N THR A 135 -15.91 14.43 -19.42
CA THR A 135 -16.09 15.44 -18.37
C THR A 135 -15.00 16.50 -18.48
N SER A 136 -15.36 17.78 -18.44
CA SER A 136 -14.37 18.86 -18.48
C SER A 136 -13.45 18.84 -17.26
N GLU A 137 -12.20 19.27 -17.43
CA GLU A 137 -11.21 19.30 -16.34
C GLU A 137 -11.69 20.13 -15.14
N GLU A 138 -12.40 21.23 -15.38
CA GLU A 138 -12.96 22.07 -14.31
C GLU A 138 -14.07 21.36 -13.55
N ASN A 139 -15.00 20.67 -14.24
CA ASN A 139 -16.06 19.92 -13.57
C ASN A 139 -15.48 18.79 -12.72
N SER A 140 -14.47 18.07 -13.21
CA SER A 140 -13.77 17.04 -12.44
C SER A 140 -13.03 17.61 -11.22
N THR A 141 -12.40 18.78 -11.37
CA THR A 141 -11.73 19.47 -10.26
C THR A 141 -12.74 19.98 -9.23
N GLU A 142 -13.89 20.48 -9.68
CA GLU A 142 -14.98 20.93 -8.80
C GLU A 142 -15.62 19.75 -8.04
N ALA A 143 -15.72 18.57 -8.64
CA ALA A 143 -16.13 17.37 -7.93
C ALA A 143 -15.18 17.03 -6.77
N LEU A 144 -13.86 17.18 -6.98
CA LEU A 144 -12.86 17.01 -5.92
C LEU A 144 -13.00 18.07 -4.82
N ARG A 145 -13.28 19.34 -5.18
CA ARG A 145 -13.63 20.39 -4.21
C ARG A 145 -14.91 20.04 -3.44
N GLY A 146 -15.89 19.42 -4.09
CA GLY A 146 -17.09 18.86 -3.45
C GLY A 146 -16.77 17.86 -2.37
N ILE A 147 -15.86 16.92 -2.65
CA ILE A 147 -15.42 15.92 -1.67
C ILE A 147 -14.73 16.58 -0.46
N LEU A 148 -13.91 17.60 -0.69
CA LEU A 148 -13.31 18.39 0.41
C LEU A 148 -14.39 19.04 1.29
N ARG A 149 -15.43 19.64 0.68
CA ARG A 149 -16.55 20.23 1.42
C ARG A 149 -17.32 19.19 2.23
N ASP A 150 -17.55 18.00 1.68
CA ASP A 150 -18.27 16.92 2.34
C ASP A 150 -17.60 16.41 3.62
N VAL A 151 -16.28 16.59 3.74
CA VAL A 151 -15.52 16.28 4.96
C VAL A 151 -15.26 17.50 5.85
N GLY A 152 -15.84 18.66 5.51
CA GLY A 152 -15.73 19.90 6.30
C GLY A 152 -14.59 20.82 5.89
N ILE A 153 -13.86 20.54 4.81
CA ILE A 153 -12.81 21.42 4.28
C ILE A 153 -13.44 22.30 3.21
N ALA A 154 -14.11 23.38 3.64
CA ALA A 154 -14.86 24.25 2.73
C ALA A 154 -13.96 25.03 1.75
N LYS A 155 -12.74 25.33 2.19
CA LYS A 155 -11.71 26.05 1.43
C LYS A 155 -10.38 25.36 1.67
N TRP A 156 -9.65 25.07 0.61
CA TRP A 156 -8.30 24.51 0.68
C TRP A 156 -7.41 25.19 -0.37
N PRO A 157 -6.21 25.67 -0.01
CA PRO A 157 -5.60 25.59 1.33
C PRO A 157 -6.27 26.51 2.37
N VAL A 158 -6.26 26.06 3.61
CA VAL A 158 -6.73 26.79 4.80
C VAL A 158 -5.64 27.75 5.26
N SER A 159 -6.03 29.00 5.54
CA SER A 159 -5.17 30.03 6.13
C SER A 159 -5.22 29.98 7.65
N ASP A 160 -4.14 30.40 8.32
CA ASP A 160 -4.10 30.51 9.78
C ASP A 160 -5.04 31.62 10.31
N THR A 161 -5.48 32.52 9.43
CA THR A 161 -6.43 33.59 9.72
C THR A 161 -7.89 33.18 9.52
N ASP A 162 -8.17 32.01 8.97
CA ASP A 162 -9.54 31.55 8.76
C ASP A 162 -10.16 31.19 10.14
N THR A 163 -11.31 31.76 10.48
CA THR A 163 -11.94 31.60 11.81
C THR A 163 -12.86 30.38 11.88
N ASP A 164 -13.38 29.94 10.74
CA ASP A 164 -14.45 28.94 10.63
C ASP A 164 -13.87 27.57 10.27
N ILE A 165 -12.80 27.18 10.97
CA ILE A 165 -12.13 25.89 10.77
C ILE A 165 -12.77 24.86 11.73
N PRO A 166 -13.38 23.76 11.22
CA PRO A 166 -13.91 22.70 12.08
C PRO A 166 -12.82 22.08 12.95
N GLU A 167 -13.23 21.51 14.09
CA GLU A 167 -12.32 20.68 14.89
C GLU A 167 -11.82 19.51 14.04
N TRP A 168 -10.52 19.23 14.16
CA TRP A 168 -9.85 18.32 13.23
C TRP A 168 -10.37 16.87 13.39
N ASN A 169 -10.85 16.49 14.58
CA ASN A 169 -11.45 15.18 14.87
C ASN A 169 -12.76 14.96 14.11
N GLU A 170 -13.58 16.00 13.91
CA GLU A 170 -14.79 15.93 13.09
C GLU A 170 -14.44 15.67 11.62
N THR A 171 -13.46 16.41 11.08
CA THR A 171 -12.98 16.18 9.71
C THR A 171 -12.38 14.79 9.58
N PHE A 172 -11.54 14.36 10.53
CA PHE A 172 -10.94 13.03 10.55
C PHE A 172 -12.01 11.93 10.53
N THR A 173 -13.03 12.03 11.39
CA THR A 173 -14.16 11.09 11.41
C THR A 173 -14.85 11.01 10.04
N LYS A 174 -15.10 12.16 9.39
CA LYS A 174 -15.71 12.20 8.05
C LYS A 174 -14.79 11.61 6.97
N LEU A 175 -13.47 11.79 7.06
CA LEU A 175 -12.51 11.16 6.15
C LEU A 175 -12.59 9.64 6.24
N VAL A 176 -12.63 9.09 7.46
CA VAL A 176 -12.73 7.64 7.68
C VAL A 176 -14.05 7.13 7.13
N LEU A 177 -15.18 7.74 7.51
CA LEU A 177 -16.51 7.26 7.15
C LEU A 177 -16.84 7.40 5.66
N LYS A 178 -16.43 8.50 5.02
CA LYS A 178 -16.80 8.77 3.62
C LYS A 178 -15.78 8.28 2.61
N LEU A 179 -14.49 8.26 2.98
CA LEU A 179 -13.40 8.00 2.03
C LEU A 179 -12.51 6.82 2.44
N GLY A 180 -12.68 6.26 3.64
CA GLY A 180 -11.80 5.21 4.16
C GLY A 180 -10.37 5.70 4.43
N LEU A 181 -10.15 7.02 4.47
CA LEU A 181 -8.82 7.61 4.66
C LEU A 181 -8.53 7.83 6.14
N THR A 182 -7.38 7.34 6.59
CA THR A 182 -6.92 7.41 7.98
C THR A 182 -5.52 8.09 8.08
N PRO A 183 -5.39 9.37 7.69
CA PRO A 183 -4.12 10.08 7.75
C PRO A 183 -3.65 10.22 9.20
N VAL A 184 -2.35 10.01 9.46
CA VAL A 184 -1.73 9.98 10.79
C VAL A 184 -2.17 8.81 11.69
N VAL A 185 -3.47 8.60 11.90
CA VAL A 185 -4.00 7.59 12.83
C VAL A 185 -4.63 6.45 12.04
N THR A 186 -3.86 5.39 11.78
CA THR A 186 -4.38 4.23 11.05
C THR A 186 -5.33 3.40 11.91
N LEU A 187 -6.55 3.21 11.43
CA LEU A 187 -7.63 2.45 12.10
C LEU A 187 -8.17 1.41 11.13
N TYR A 188 -8.29 0.16 11.59
CA TYR A 188 -8.93 -0.91 10.83
C TYR A 188 -9.51 -1.97 11.77
N VAL A 189 -10.50 -2.71 11.29
CA VAL A 189 -11.06 -3.87 11.99
C VAL A 189 -10.56 -5.12 11.28
N LEU A 190 -9.74 -5.91 11.97
CA LEU A 190 -9.16 -7.15 11.46
C LEU A 190 -9.24 -8.24 12.54
N GLU A 191 -8.99 -9.47 12.13
CA GLU A 191 -8.95 -10.65 12.99
C GLU A 191 -7.91 -10.48 14.11
N ASP A 192 -8.25 -10.90 15.32
CA ASP A 192 -7.30 -10.96 16.44
C ASP A 192 -6.32 -12.12 16.21
N MET A 193 -5.03 -11.82 16.03
CA MET A 193 -4.01 -12.86 15.78
C MET A 193 -3.90 -13.90 16.92
N ARG A 194 -4.39 -13.60 18.13
CA ARG A 194 -4.44 -14.53 19.27
C ARG A 194 -5.80 -15.23 19.39
N ASN A 195 -6.83 -14.75 18.71
CA ASN A 195 -8.13 -15.41 18.60
C ASN A 195 -8.81 -15.08 17.26
N VAL A 196 -8.47 -15.86 16.23
CA VAL A 196 -8.88 -15.61 14.83
C VAL A 196 -10.38 -15.76 14.57
N THR A 197 -11.18 -16.18 15.55
CA THR A 197 -12.65 -16.18 15.42
C THR A 197 -13.26 -14.80 15.67
N ASN A 198 -12.48 -13.86 16.23
CA ASN A 198 -12.95 -12.55 16.63
C ASN A 198 -12.28 -11.46 15.79
N TYR A 199 -13.07 -10.44 15.46
CA TYR A 199 -12.56 -9.19 14.90
C TYR A 199 -12.36 -8.20 16.04
N VAL A 200 -11.35 -7.34 15.91
CA VAL A 200 -11.01 -6.34 16.90
C VAL A 200 -10.54 -5.07 16.20
N LEU A 201 -10.83 -3.92 16.80
CA LEU A 201 -10.27 -2.65 16.34
C LEU A 201 -8.75 -2.70 16.51
N GLN A 202 -8.03 -2.27 15.49
CA GLN A 202 -6.57 -2.25 15.48
C GLN A 202 -6.07 -0.87 15.06
N MET A 203 -4.95 -0.49 15.67
CA MET A 203 -4.30 0.80 15.54
C MET A 203 -2.81 0.59 15.25
N ASP A 204 -2.29 1.27 14.23
CA ASP A 204 -0.87 1.21 13.90
C ASP A 204 -0.32 2.57 13.46
N GLN A 205 1.01 2.68 13.47
CA GLN A 205 1.68 3.90 13.05
C GLN A 205 1.36 4.27 11.59
N HIS A 206 1.46 5.57 11.29
CA HIS A 206 1.29 6.09 9.93
C HIS A 206 2.21 5.41 8.90
N ILE A 207 1.66 5.18 7.71
CA ILE A 207 2.35 4.61 6.55
C ILE A 207 2.64 5.71 5.53
N PHE A 208 3.92 5.93 5.24
CA PHE A 208 4.41 6.96 4.33
C PHE A 208 4.38 6.51 2.87
N GLY A 209 3.18 6.38 2.30
CA GLY A 209 2.88 5.78 0.98
C GLY A 209 3.95 5.97 -0.11
N ILE A 210 3.79 6.99 -0.94
CA ILE A 210 4.60 7.17 -2.16
C ILE A 210 6.05 7.62 -1.87
N VAL A 211 6.25 8.48 -0.86
CA VAL A 211 7.56 9.08 -0.58
C VAL A 211 8.45 8.15 0.23
N GLY A 212 7.88 7.39 1.18
CA GLY A 212 8.62 6.54 2.11
C GLY A 212 9.14 7.29 3.35
N ARG A 213 9.19 6.58 4.48
CA ARG A 213 9.65 7.13 5.77
C ARG A 213 11.09 7.62 5.71
N ASN A 214 11.96 6.88 5.03
CA ASN A 214 13.39 7.15 5.02
C ASN A 214 13.70 8.49 4.34
N GLN A 215 12.95 8.81 3.30
CA GLN A 215 13.10 10.04 2.52
C GLN A 215 12.84 11.28 3.39
N PHE A 216 11.83 11.25 4.26
CA PHE A 216 11.56 12.34 5.20
C PHE A 216 12.64 12.50 6.27
N LEU A 217 13.23 11.39 6.74
CA LEU A 217 14.23 11.40 7.81
C LEU A 217 15.64 11.76 7.33
N ASN A 218 15.97 11.41 6.10
CA ASN A 218 17.31 11.50 5.54
C ASN A 218 17.33 12.37 4.28
N GLN A 219 16.75 13.57 4.36
CA GLN A 219 16.59 14.48 3.22
C GLN A 219 17.92 15.01 2.64
N SER A 220 19.00 14.97 3.43
CA SER A 220 20.33 15.40 3.00
C SER A 220 21.00 14.42 2.04
N ASP A 221 20.53 13.17 1.97
CA ASP A 221 20.97 12.21 0.97
C ASP A 221 20.49 12.65 -0.43
N GLU A 222 21.36 12.54 -1.44
CA GLU A 222 21.08 13.06 -2.78
C GLU A 222 19.83 12.43 -3.41
N HIS A 223 19.66 11.11 -3.26
CA HIS A 223 18.51 10.40 -3.83
C HIS A 223 17.22 10.76 -3.09
N ASN A 224 17.25 10.76 -1.75
CA ASN A 224 16.09 11.15 -0.95
C ASN A 224 15.68 12.61 -1.18
N GLY A 225 16.65 13.53 -1.26
CA GLY A 225 16.43 14.94 -1.53
C GLY A 225 15.74 15.18 -2.88
N LYS A 226 16.09 14.41 -3.92
CA LYS A 226 15.40 14.47 -5.22
C LYS A 226 13.92 14.07 -5.09
N ILE A 227 13.60 13.02 -4.34
CA ILE A 227 12.22 12.58 -4.10
C ILE A 227 11.44 13.64 -3.31
N ILE A 228 12.01 14.19 -2.25
CA ILE A 228 11.37 15.23 -1.44
C ILE A 228 11.11 16.50 -2.25
N ASN A 229 12.04 16.89 -3.11
CA ASN A 229 11.84 18.03 -4.01
C ASN A 229 10.70 17.76 -5.00
N ALA A 230 10.64 16.57 -5.62
CA ALA A 230 9.54 16.18 -6.49
C ALA A 230 8.19 16.18 -5.75
N TYR A 231 8.18 15.77 -4.48
CA TYR A 231 6.99 15.80 -3.64
C TYR A 231 6.53 17.24 -3.30
N LYS A 232 7.46 18.15 -2.98
CA LYS A 232 7.16 19.58 -2.81
C LYS A 232 6.61 20.19 -4.10
N GLU A 233 7.22 19.88 -5.24
CA GLU A 233 6.73 20.33 -6.55
C GLU A 233 5.34 19.79 -6.86
N TYR A 234 5.06 18.53 -6.51
CA TYR A 234 3.72 17.96 -6.63
C TYR A 234 2.71 18.78 -5.82
N ILE A 235 2.97 19.01 -4.52
CA ILE A 235 2.11 19.80 -3.64
C ILE A 235 1.86 21.20 -4.24
N VAL A 236 2.92 21.92 -4.62
CA VAL A 236 2.82 23.25 -5.22
C VAL A 236 1.91 23.25 -6.44
N ASN A 237 2.07 22.28 -7.34
CA ASN A 237 1.33 22.25 -8.59
C ASN A 237 -0.13 21.81 -8.41
N VAL A 238 -0.42 20.83 -7.54
CA VAL A 238 -1.81 20.47 -7.23
C VAL A 238 -2.52 21.61 -6.50
N THR A 239 -1.83 22.37 -5.65
CA THR A 239 -2.40 23.57 -5.05
C THR A 239 -2.79 24.58 -6.10
N LYS A 240 -1.92 24.88 -7.07
CA LYS A 240 -2.27 25.80 -8.17
C LYS A 240 -3.47 25.33 -8.98
N LEU A 241 -3.61 24.02 -9.22
CA LEU A 241 -4.79 23.46 -9.89
C LEU A 241 -6.06 23.63 -9.03
N MET A 242 -5.98 23.36 -7.74
CA MET A 242 -7.14 23.48 -6.85
C MET A 242 -7.61 24.92 -6.66
N THR A 243 -6.68 25.89 -6.67
CA THR A 243 -6.98 27.31 -6.48
C THR A 243 -7.17 28.11 -7.76
N ASN A 244 -7.12 27.46 -8.93
CA ASN A 244 -7.07 28.12 -10.25
C ASN A 244 -5.99 29.22 -10.31
N GLY A 245 -4.85 29.01 -9.63
CA GLY A 245 -3.74 29.95 -9.55
C GLY A 245 -4.00 31.19 -8.70
N SER A 246 -5.07 31.22 -7.90
CA SER A 246 -5.37 32.36 -7.03
C SER A 246 -4.31 32.57 -5.95
N THR A 247 -3.79 33.79 -5.86
CA THR A 247 -2.81 34.22 -4.84
C THR A 247 -3.45 34.73 -3.56
N ARG A 248 -4.79 34.73 -3.48
CA ARG A 248 -5.54 35.12 -2.26
C ARG A 248 -5.53 34.04 -1.17
N GLN A 249 -5.00 32.87 -1.49
CA GLN A 249 -4.90 31.73 -0.58
C GLN A 249 -3.46 31.57 -0.10
N LYS A 250 -3.22 30.66 0.84
CA LYS A 250 -1.87 30.34 1.33
C LYS A 250 -0.93 30.07 0.17
N ASP A 251 0.27 30.63 0.21
CA ASP A 251 1.27 30.43 -0.84
C ASP A 251 1.55 28.93 -1.05
N PRO A 252 1.51 28.42 -2.30
CA PRO A 252 1.72 27.00 -2.56
C PRO A 252 3.07 26.45 -2.06
N SER A 253 4.13 27.25 -2.06
CA SER A 253 5.45 26.83 -1.60
C SER A 253 5.51 26.78 -0.08
N ALA A 254 4.91 27.76 0.60
CA ALA A 254 4.74 27.74 2.05
C ALA A 254 3.91 26.54 2.51
N LEU A 255 2.82 26.21 1.80
CA LEU A 255 2.02 25.02 2.08
C LEU A 255 2.83 23.71 1.87
N ALA A 256 3.60 23.62 0.78
CA ALA A 256 4.43 22.45 0.53
C ALA A 256 5.47 22.22 1.63
N ASN A 257 6.10 23.28 2.13
CA ASN A 257 7.01 23.18 3.27
C ASN A 257 6.25 22.80 4.56
N GLU A 258 5.10 23.40 4.84
CA GLU A 258 4.27 23.03 5.99
C GLU A 258 3.91 21.54 6.00
N ILE A 259 3.44 20.99 4.87
CA ILE A 259 3.05 19.59 4.76
C ILE A 259 4.26 18.67 4.94
N VAL A 260 5.39 18.98 4.29
CA VAL A 260 6.62 18.18 4.44
C VAL A 260 7.14 18.23 5.87
N ASP A 261 7.20 19.40 6.50
CA ASP A 261 7.67 19.55 7.87
C ASP A 261 6.76 18.78 8.85
N PHE A 262 5.44 18.81 8.62
CA PHE A 262 4.50 17.99 9.37
C PHE A 262 4.79 16.49 9.20
N GLU A 263 4.99 16.00 7.98
CA GLU A 263 5.29 14.58 7.75
C GLU A 263 6.65 14.14 8.33
N VAL A 264 7.65 15.03 8.35
CA VAL A 264 8.92 14.79 9.05
C VAL A 264 8.69 14.60 10.54
N GLN A 265 7.84 15.42 11.16
CA GLN A 265 7.49 15.27 12.57
C GLN A 265 6.77 13.95 12.84
N ILE A 266 5.89 13.50 11.95
CA ILE A 266 5.28 12.17 12.05
C ILE A 266 6.33 11.07 11.86
N ALA A 267 7.21 11.18 10.86
CA ALA A 267 8.25 10.19 10.55
C ALA A 267 9.20 9.96 11.73
N ASN A 268 9.62 11.02 12.39
CA ASN A 268 10.49 10.98 13.57
C ASN A 268 9.88 10.19 14.75
N ARG A 269 8.55 10.09 14.80
CA ARG A 269 7.81 9.41 15.87
C ARG A 269 7.50 7.95 15.57
N THR A 270 7.65 7.52 14.32
CA THR A 270 7.38 6.13 13.91
C THR A 270 8.59 5.23 14.09
N ARG A 271 8.38 3.93 14.31
CA ARG A 271 9.45 2.93 14.32
C ARG A 271 9.88 2.55 12.90
N SER A 272 11.15 2.14 12.77
CA SER A 272 11.67 1.55 11.53
C SER A 272 11.05 0.19 11.24
N GLN A 273 11.05 -0.25 9.98
CA GLN A 273 10.56 -1.58 9.61
C GLN A 273 11.34 -2.71 10.32
N ALA A 274 12.64 -2.54 10.53
CA ALA A 274 13.47 -3.53 11.24
C ALA A 274 13.04 -3.69 12.71
N ALA A 275 12.77 -2.58 13.41
CA ALA A 275 12.28 -2.58 14.79
C ALA A 275 10.86 -3.17 14.92
N ARG A 276 10.16 -3.31 13.78
CA ARG A 276 8.76 -3.76 13.69
C ARG A 276 8.59 -5.24 13.35
N ARG A 277 9.69 -5.98 13.12
CA ARG A 277 9.68 -7.39 12.70
C ARG A 277 9.15 -8.38 13.74
N ASN A 278 9.34 -8.09 15.03
CA ASN A 278 8.81 -8.94 16.10
C ASN A 278 7.33 -8.63 16.36
N TYR A 279 6.46 -9.28 15.59
CA TYR A 279 5.02 -9.05 15.64
C TYR A 279 4.40 -9.47 16.99
N ILE A 280 4.88 -10.55 17.59
CA ILE A 280 4.40 -11.04 18.90
C ILE A 280 4.68 -10.03 20.01
N ALA A 281 5.88 -9.44 20.03
CA ALA A 281 6.27 -8.44 21.03
C ALA A 281 5.51 -7.11 20.89
N ARG A 282 4.94 -6.85 19.70
CA ARG A 282 4.20 -5.62 19.39
C ARG A 282 2.70 -5.74 19.62
N TYR A 283 2.19 -6.95 19.83
CA TYR A 283 0.80 -7.16 20.18
C TYR A 283 0.52 -6.57 21.57
N ASN A 284 -0.13 -5.41 21.60
CA ASN A 284 -0.58 -4.76 22.81
C ASN A 284 -2.09 -4.56 22.75
N LYS A 285 -2.82 -5.46 23.41
CA LYS A 285 -4.28 -5.38 23.54
C LYS A 285 -4.63 -4.65 24.83
N VAL A 286 -5.32 -3.53 24.70
CA VAL A 286 -5.82 -2.67 25.78
C VAL A 286 -7.29 -2.35 25.51
N THR A 287 -7.95 -1.63 26.41
CA THR A 287 -9.29 -1.11 26.12
C THR A 287 -9.24 0.30 25.54
N VAL A 288 -10.30 0.72 24.83
CA VAL A 288 -10.41 2.10 24.32
C VAL A 288 -10.38 3.11 25.47
N GLY A 289 -11.02 2.79 26.61
CA GLY A 289 -10.99 3.63 27.81
C GLY A 289 -9.58 3.79 28.40
N GLU A 290 -8.83 2.69 28.54
CA GLU A 290 -7.43 2.73 29.00
C GLU A 290 -6.56 3.59 28.07
N LEU A 291 -6.74 3.44 26.75
CA LEU A 291 -5.98 4.18 25.76
C LEU A 291 -6.31 5.68 25.78
N GLN A 292 -7.59 6.04 25.92
CA GLN A 292 -8.05 7.42 26.05
C GLN A 292 -7.50 8.08 27.33
N ASN A 293 -7.50 7.36 28.45
CA ASN A 293 -6.97 7.86 29.73
C ASN A 293 -5.47 8.15 29.66
N ASN A 294 -4.70 7.29 28.97
CA ASN A 294 -3.27 7.49 28.76
C ASN A 294 -2.96 8.63 27.77
N HIS A 295 -3.95 9.06 26.97
CA HIS A 295 -3.79 10.02 25.89
C HIS A 295 -4.94 11.05 25.84
N SER A 296 -5.19 11.73 26.97
CA SER A 296 -6.33 12.63 27.16
C SER A 296 -6.44 13.81 26.17
N LYS A 297 -5.38 14.17 25.46
CA LYS A 297 -5.38 15.23 24.44
C LYS A 297 -5.93 14.79 23.08
N PHE A 298 -6.05 13.49 22.84
CA PHE A 298 -6.54 12.95 21.58
C PHE A 298 -7.93 12.34 21.81
N PRO A 299 -8.97 12.78 21.08
CA PRO A 299 -10.36 12.36 21.29
C PRO A 299 -10.62 10.99 20.63
N LEU A 300 -9.89 9.94 21.05
CA LEU A 300 -10.01 8.60 20.48
C LEU A 300 -11.41 8.03 20.69
N MET A 301 -11.94 8.10 21.91
CA MET A 301 -13.24 7.53 22.25
C MET A 301 -14.33 8.16 21.38
N GLU A 302 -14.31 9.48 21.24
CA GLU A 302 -15.26 10.23 20.41
C GLU A 302 -15.16 9.82 18.93
N ILE A 303 -13.95 9.74 18.37
CA ILE A 303 -13.74 9.32 16.97
C ILE A 303 -14.27 7.90 16.75
N VAL A 304 -13.92 6.96 17.63
CA VAL A 304 -14.36 5.56 17.53
C VAL A 304 -15.87 5.48 17.66
N GLN A 305 -16.48 6.11 18.66
CA GLN A 305 -17.94 6.15 18.82
C GLN A 305 -18.63 6.74 17.59
N ASN A 306 -18.14 7.85 17.03
CA ASN A 306 -18.75 8.45 15.85
C ASN A 306 -18.64 7.54 14.61
N ILE A 307 -17.53 6.81 14.44
CA ILE A 307 -17.37 5.84 13.36
C ILE A 307 -18.38 4.69 13.50
N PHE A 308 -18.47 4.07 14.68
CA PHE A 308 -19.27 2.87 14.90
C PHE A 308 -20.77 3.15 15.11
N ASN A 309 -21.15 4.31 15.64
CA ASN A 309 -22.55 4.73 15.76
C ASN A 309 -23.21 4.87 14.38
N ASN A 310 -22.46 5.24 13.35
CA ASN A 310 -22.97 5.33 11.98
C ASN A 310 -23.43 3.96 11.41
N ILE A 311 -23.00 2.86 12.02
CA ILE A 311 -23.41 1.49 11.70
C ILE A 311 -24.15 0.81 12.86
N SER A 312 -24.71 1.61 13.78
CA SER A 312 -25.49 1.14 14.94
C SER A 312 -24.73 0.23 15.91
N ILE A 313 -23.40 0.37 16.00
CA ILE A 313 -22.56 -0.31 16.98
C ILE A 313 -22.18 0.67 18.08
N SER A 314 -22.52 0.34 19.33
CA SER A 314 -22.14 1.14 20.49
C SER A 314 -20.79 0.67 21.02
N VAL A 315 -19.83 1.60 21.09
CA VAL A 315 -18.49 1.35 21.65
C VAL A 315 -18.39 2.03 23.01
N GLY A 316 -18.04 1.25 24.04
CA GLY A 316 -17.82 1.70 25.41
C GLY A 316 -16.36 1.61 25.84
N ASP A 317 -16.08 1.98 27.09
CA ASP A 317 -14.72 2.00 27.67
C ASP A 317 -14.02 0.64 27.63
N GLU A 318 -14.78 -0.45 27.74
CA GLU A 318 -14.27 -1.83 27.77
C GLU A 318 -14.01 -2.43 26.38
N GLU A 319 -14.28 -1.70 25.30
CA GLU A 319 -14.05 -2.21 23.94
C GLU A 319 -12.57 -2.51 23.73
N PRO A 320 -12.19 -3.74 23.33
CA PRO A 320 -10.79 -4.08 23.10
C PRO A 320 -10.24 -3.41 21.84
N VAL A 321 -9.00 -2.92 21.94
CA VAL A 321 -8.22 -2.40 20.81
C VAL A 321 -6.80 -2.97 20.84
N ILE A 322 -6.31 -3.40 19.68
CA ILE A 322 -4.90 -3.78 19.52
C ILE A 322 -4.12 -2.58 19.02
N VAL A 323 -3.09 -2.19 19.77
CA VAL A 323 -2.19 -1.09 19.44
C VAL A 323 -0.83 -1.64 19.05
N TRP A 324 -0.49 -1.54 17.78
CA TRP A 324 0.73 -2.11 17.21
C TRP A 324 2.00 -1.29 17.47
N ASP A 325 1.86 -0.03 17.86
CA ASP A 325 2.96 0.85 18.26
C ASP A 325 2.53 1.87 19.32
N THR A 326 2.63 1.48 20.59
CA THR A 326 2.21 2.30 21.74
C THR A 326 3.05 3.57 21.91
N GLU A 327 4.34 3.51 21.62
CA GLU A 327 5.24 4.68 21.70
C GLU A 327 4.91 5.72 20.62
N TYR A 328 4.57 5.25 19.41
CA TYR A 328 4.08 6.14 18.37
C TYR A 328 2.85 6.91 18.85
N TYR A 329 1.82 6.20 19.35
CA TYR A 329 0.58 6.85 19.76
C TYR A 329 0.77 7.80 20.95
N LYS A 330 1.63 7.45 21.90
CA LYS A 330 2.04 8.36 22.96
C LYS A 330 2.60 9.68 22.43
N SER A 331 3.54 9.61 21.49
CA SER A 331 4.23 10.81 20.99
C SER A 331 3.44 11.59 19.95
N VAL A 332 2.62 10.92 19.13
CA VAL A 332 1.87 11.55 18.05
C VAL A 332 0.63 12.26 18.58
N PHE A 333 -0.05 11.72 19.59
CA PHE A 333 -1.22 12.36 20.19
C PHE A 333 -0.85 13.64 20.93
N ASP A 334 0.28 13.65 21.64
CA ASP A 334 0.83 14.86 22.22
C ASP A 334 1.19 15.90 21.15
N PHE A 335 1.79 15.45 20.04
CA PHE A 335 2.15 16.35 18.94
C PHE A 335 0.93 16.96 18.26
N LEU A 336 -0.09 16.15 17.92
CA LEU A 336 -1.30 16.63 17.27
C LEU A 336 -2.03 17.68 18.10
N GLY A 337 -2.00 17.58 19.43
CA GLY A 337 -2.54 18.60 20.33
C GLY A 337 -1.79 19.95 20.31
N THR A 338 -0.62 20.03 19.69
CA THR A 338 0.18 21.27 19.53
C THR A 338 0.14 21.85 18.12
N VAL A 339 -0.41 21.12 17.15
CA VAL A 339 -0.42 21.52 15.74
C VAL A 339 -1.60 22.43 15.47
N ASN A 340 -1.38 23.47 14.66
CA ASN A 340 -2.44 24.37 14.24
C ASN A 340 -3.54 23.62 13.48
N ARG A 341 -4.80 23.98 13.76
CA ARG A 341 -5.97 23.39 13.07
C ARG A 341 -5.88 23.55 11.55
N SER A 342 -5.40 24.70 11.07
CA SER A 342 -5.14 24.96 9.63
C SER A 342 -4.17 23.95 9.02
N THR A 343 -3.07 23.63 9.69
CA THR A 343 -2.08 22.65 9.23
C THR A 343 -2.68 21.25 9.12
N LEU A 344 -3.47 20.81 10.11
CA LEU A 344 -4.14 19.51 10.07
C LEU A 344 -5.15 19.43 8.92
N GLN A 345 -5.97 20.47 8.74
CA GLN A 345 -6.93 20.53 7.63
C GLN A 345 -6.23 20.58 6.27
N ASN A 346 -5.11 21.29 6.17
CA ASN A 346 -4.28 21.31 4.98
C ASN A 346 -3.72 19.93 4.67
N TYR A 347 -3.22 19.22 5.67
CA TYR A 347 -2.72 17.86 5.53
C TYR A 347 -3.81 16.89 5.08
N PHE A 348 -4.99 16.94 5.71
CA PHE A 348 -6.14 16.12 5.35
C PHE A 348 -6.65 16.40 3.93
N GLY A 349 -6.79 17.67 3.57
CA GLY A 349 -7.18 18.06 2.22
C GLY A 349 -6.15 17.63 1.18
N PHE A 350 -4.87 17.73 1.49
CA PHE A 350 -3.81 17.22 0.63
C PHE A 350 -3.89 15.69 0.47
N HIS A 351 -4.16 14.93 1.54
CA HIS A 351 -4.34 13.48 1.46
C HIS A 351 -5.52 13.08 0.55
N ILE A 352 -6.61 13.86 0.56
CA ILE A 352 -7.71 13.68 -0.40
C ILE A 352 -7.21 13.91 -1.83
N ILE A 353 -6.49 15.01 -2.07
CA ILE A 353 -6.00 15.37 -3.41
C ILE A 353 -4.97 14.35 -3.91
N LEU A 354 -4.05 13.91 -3.07
CA LEU A 354 -3.05 12.89 -3.39
C LEU A 354 -3.71 11.58 -3.79
N ASN A 355 -4.75 11.16 -3.07
CA ASN A 355 -5.43 9.90 -3.34
C ASN A 355 -6.43 10.02 -4.51
N LEU A 356 -7.21 11.09 -4.61
CA LEU A 356 -8.32 11.16 -5.58
C LEU A 356 -8.01 12.01 -6.81
N GLY A 357 -7.09 12.97 -6.71
CA GLY A 357 -6.71 13.87 -7.80
C GLY A 357 -6.40 13.13 -9.11
N PRO A 358 -5.53 12.10 -9.14
CA PRO A 358 -5.20 11.38 -10.38
C PRO A 358 -6.38 10.67 -11.06
N ARG A 359 -7.51 10.50 -10.36
CA ARG A 359 -8.77 9.95 -10.89
C ARG A 359 -9.67 11.00 -11.53
N THR A 360 -9.35 12.29 -11.40
CA THR A 360 -10.22 13.38 -11.86
C THR A 360 -9.95 13.79 -13.31
N ASN A 361 -8.69 14.11 -13.65
CA ASN A 361 -8.29 14.59 -14.97
C ASN A 361 -6.79 14.36 -15.22
N ASP A 362 -6.37 14.58 -16.47
CA ASP A 362 -5.00 14.29 -16.89
C ASP A 362 -3.96 15.26 -16.30
N ARG A 363 -4.33 16.46 -15.87
CA ARG A 363 -3.38 17.37 -15.20
C ARG A 363 -2.92 16.78 -13.88
N PHE A 364 -3.83 16.30 -13.04
CA PHE A 364 -3.47 15.62 -11.79
C PHE A 364 -2.72 14.32 -12.04
N ARG A 365 -3.15 13.51 -13.01
CA ARG A 365 -2.47 12.27 -13.39
C ARG A 365 -1.03 12.50 -13.86
N ASN A 366 -0.79 13.57 -14.64
CA ASN A 366 0.55 13.92 -15.09
C ASN A 366 1.44 14.41 -13.94
N LEU A 367 0.89 15.13 -12.96
CA LEU A 367 1.62 15.51 -11.76
C LEU A 367 1.96 14.30 -10.89
N ASP A 368 1.02 13.39 -10.70
CA ASP A 368 1.24 12.13 -9.97
C ASP A 368 2.32 11.29 -10.65
N HIS A 369 2.27 11.16 -11.98
CA HIS A 369 3.31 10.47 -12.75
C HIS A 369 4.70 11.09 -12.54
N LYS A 370 4.83 12.42 -12.51
CA LYS A 370 6.12 13.08 -12.24
C LYS A 370 6.66 12.70 -10.87
N LEU A 371 5.81 12.66 -9.85
CA LEU A 371 6.19 12.23 -8.51
C LEU A 371 6.56 10.73 -8.49
N GLN A 372 5.74 9.87 -9.10
CA GLN A 372 6.00 8.44 -9.23
C GLN A 372 7.31 8.17 -9.99
N ASN A 373 7.63 8.93 -11.04
CA ASN A 373 8.87 8.81 -11.79
C ASN A 373 10.09 9.10 -10.89
N ALA A 374 10.04 10.14 -10.06
CA ALA A 374 11.12 10.45 -9.13
C ALA A 374 11.36 9.32 -8.10
N VAL A 375 10.31 8.60 -7.70
CA VAL A 375 10.38 7.50 -6.74
C VAL A 375 10.77 6.17 -7.38
N THR A 376 10.18 5.84 -8.54
CA THR A 376 10.20 4.49 -9.12
C THR A 376 11.05 4.38 -10.38
N GLY A 377 11.36 5.50 -11.05
CA GLY A 377 12.05 5.54 -12.33
C GLY A 377 11.19 5.22 -13.56
N ALA A 378 9.89 4.91 -13.39
CA ALA A 378 9.00 4.63 -14.52
C ALA A 378 8.89 5.85 -15.45
N ALA A 379 9.31 5.72 -16.70
CA ALA A 379 9.42 6.83 -17.65
C ALA A 379 8.07 7.33 -18.18
N LYS A 380 7.07 6.45 -18.27
CA LYS A 380 5.72 6.77 -18.79
C LYS A 380 4.64 6.45 -17.76
N PRO A 381 3.52 7.19 -17.74
CA PRO A 381 2.38 6.82 -16.94
C PRO A 381 1.76 5.53 -17.47
N LYS A 382 1.16 4.75 -16.59
CA LYS A 382 0.31 3.64 -17.00
C LYS A 382 -0.84 4.13 -17.89
N GLU A 383 -1.26 3.28 -18.81
CA GLU A 383 -2.46 3.53 -19.60
C GLU A 383 -3.70 3.60 -18.68
N ARG A 384 -4.67 4.46 -19.02
CA ARG A 384 -5.85 4.71 -18.18
C ARG A 384 -6.61 3.43 -17.86
N TRP A 385 -6.79 2.54 -18.83
CA TRP A 385 -7.50 1.27 -18.62
C TRP A 385 -6.81 0.37 -17.59
N VAL A 386 -5.48 0.39 -17.52
CA VAL A 386 -4.71 -0.35 -16.49
C VAL A 386 -5.04 0.22 -15.11
N THR A 387 -5.03 1.54 -14.97
CA THR A 387 -5.41 2.20 -13.71
C THR A 387 -6.86 1.89 -13.32
N CYS A 388 -7.79 1.94 -14.28
CA CYS A 388 -9.20 1.64 -14.05
C CYS A 388 -9.42 0.20 -13.59
N ILE A 389 -8.73 -0.79 -14.16
CA ILE A 389 -8.81 -2.19 -13.72
C ILE A 389 -8.23 -2.35 -12.32
N ASN A 390 -7.06 -1.76 -12.06
CA ASN A 390 -6.43 -1.81 -10.75
C ASN A 390 -7.31 -1.19 -9.65
N ASP A 391 -8.10 -0.17 -9.98
CA ASP A 391 -9.01 0.48 -9.03
C ASP A 391 -10.26 -0.36 -8.71
N LEU A 392 -10.68 -1.25 -9.60
CA LEU A 392 -11.79 -2.19 -9.34
C LEU A 392 -11.37 -3.38 -8.45
N GLN A 393 -10.07 -3.59 -8.29
CA GLN A 393 -9.51 -4.71 -7.51
C GLN A 393 -9.13 -4.32 -6.07
N LYS A 394 -9.22 -3.04 -5.72
CA LYS A 394 -9.00 -2.51 -4.36
C LYS A 394 -10.31 -2.56 -3.59
#